data_AF-A0A938MZP4-F1
#
_entry.id   AF-A0A938MZP4-F1
#
_cell.length_a   1.000
_cell.length_b   1.000
_cell.length_c   1.000
_cell.angle_alpha   90.00
_cell.angle_beta   90.00
_cell.angle_gamma   90.00
#
_symmetry.space_group_name_H-M   'P 1'
#
loop_
_entity.id
_entity.type
_entity.pdbx_description
1 polymer ?
#
loop_
_entity_poly.entity_id
_entity_poly.type
_entity_poly.pdbx_seq_one_letter_code
_entity_poly.pdbx_strand_id
1 'polypeptide(L)'
;MKLHFEPDLDYQHAAIEAVCGLFRGQEVCRTEFTVVTGATNRQMLMGFVEQDLGVGNRLTLLDDEVLDNLNGIQLRNGLAPSAELASGDFTVEMETGTGKTYVYLRSIFELNRRYGFTKFVIVVPSVAIKEGVYKSLQMMEEHFRALYANAPFEYFLYDSGKLGQVRNFSTSPHIQIMVVTVGAINKKDVNNLYKDSEKTGGDKPIDLIKA
;
A
#
# COMPACT_ATOMS: atom_id res chain seq x y z
N MET A 1 22.54 10.27 17.00
CA MET A 1 21.34 10.85 17.65
C MET A 1 20.15 10.00 17.22
N LYS A 2 19.46 9.32 18.15
CA LYS A 2 18.22 8.60 17.83
C LYS A 2 17.07 9.62 17.89
N LEU A 3 16.24 9.67 16.85
CA LEU A 3 15.02 10.49 16.85
C LEU A 3 13.97 9.78 17.71
N HIS A 4 13.27 10.53 18.55
CA HIS A 4 12.13 10.03 19.30
C HIS A 4 10.86 10.40 18.53
N PHE A 5 10.04 9.42 18.18
CA PHE A 5 8.76 9.63 17.50
C PHE A 5 7.64 9.53 18.54
N GLU A 6 6.76 10.51 18.57
CA GLU A 6 5.59 10.52 19.44
C GLU A 6 4.41 9.88 18.69
N PRO A 7 3.94 8.69 19.09
CA PRO A 7 2.91 7.99 18.35
C PRO A 7 1.50 8.53 18.61
N ASP A 8 1.25 9.21 19.73
CA ASP A 8 -0.12 9.45 20.21
C ASP A 8 -0.63 10.88 19.96
N LEU A 9 -0.12 11.55 18.92
CA LEU A 9 -0.57 12.89 18.55
C LEU A 9 -1.97 12.84 17.92
N ASP A 10 -2.95 13.48 18.58
CA ASP A 10 -4.37 13.44 18.20
C ASP A 10 -4.63 13.80 16.73
N TYR A 11 -4.00 14.87 16.23
CA TYR A 11 -4.19 15.31 14.85
C TYR A 11 -3.60 14.32 13.83
N GLN A 12 -2.54 13.60 14.19
CA GLN A 12 -1.99 12.54 13.35
C GLN A 12 -2.93 11.33 13.35
N HIS A 13 -3.46 10.96 14.53
CA HIS A 13 -4.47 9.92 14.65
C HIS A 13 -5.73 10.23 13.84
N ALA A 14 -6.26 11.45 13.93
CA ALA A 14 -7.41 11.87 13.16
C ALA A 14 -7.20 11.70 11.65
N ALA A 15 -6.02 12.10 11.14
CA ALA A 15 -5.68 11.93 9.73
C ALA A 15 -5.54 10.45 9.33
N ILE A 16 -4.93 9.62 10.18
CA ILE A 16 -4.79 8.18 9.96
C ILE A 16 -6.16 7.49 9.97
N GLU A 17 -7.04 7.86 10.90
CA GLU A 17 -8.42 7.35 10.97
C GLU A 17 -9.26 7.78 9.76
N ALA A 18 -9.06 8.99 9.25
CA ALA A 18 -9.72 9.43 8.02
C ALA A 18 -9.34 8.55 6.82
N VAL A 19 -8.06 8.18 6.70
CA VAL A 19 -7.61 7.25 5.64
C VAL A 19 -8.13 5.83 5.87
N CYS A 20 -7.96 5.28 7.06
CA CYS A 20 -8.35 3.89 7.34
C CYS A 20 -9.87 3.71 7.35
N GLY A 21 -10.63 4.75 7.68
CA GLY A 21 -12.09 4.72 7.72
C GLY A 21 -12.72 4.55 6.35
N LEU A 22 -12.04 4.90 5.25
CA LEU A 22 -12.54 4.73 3.89
C LEU A 22 -12.81 3.27 3.56
N PHE A 23 -12.03 2.36 4.15
CA PHE A 23 -12.09 0.93 3.92
C PHE A 23 -12.85 0.18 5.02
N ARG A 24 -13.65 0.88 5.83
CA ARG A 24 -14.45 0.23 6.87
C ARG A 24 -15.42 -0.77 6.24
N GLY A 25 -15.45 -1.99 6.76
CA GLY A 25 -16.22 -3.10 6.20
C GLY A 25 -15.41 -4.01 5.27
N GLN A 26 -14.19 -3.60 4.89
CA GLN A 26 -13.28 -4.47 4.13
C GLN A 26 -12.93 -5.72 4.94
N GLU A 27 -13.17 -6.89 4.36
CA GLU A 27 -12.75 -8.15 4.95
C GLU A 27 -11.25 -8.34 4.83
N VAL A 28 -10.64 -8.94 5.85
CA VAL A 28 -9.23 -9.33 5.81
C VAL A 28 -9.11 -10.56 4.90
N CYS A 29 -8.78 -10.35 3.64
CA CYS A 29 -8.43 -11.45 2.73
C CYS A 29 -7.00 -11.94 3.03
N ARG A 30 -6.81 -12.62 4.17
CA ARG A 30 -5.63 -13.47 4.38
C ARG A 30 -6.00 -14.86 3.89
N THR A 31 -5.43 -15.29 2.78
CA THR A 31 -5.39 -16.71 2.42
C THR A 31 -4.58 -17.43 3.50
N GLU A 32 -5.27 -18.00 4.50
CA GLU A 32 -4.66 -18.91 5.45
C GLU A 32 -4.29 -20.20 4.71
N PHE A 33 -3.01 -20.30 4.34
CA PHE A 33 -2.44 -21.45 3.69
C PHE A 33 -2.48 -22.65 4.64
N THR A 34 -3.48 -23.53 4.49
CA THR A 34 -3.44 -24.86 5.09
C THR A 34 -2.80 -25.81 4.09
N VAL A 35 -1.53 -26.18 4.30
CA VAL A 35 -0.92 -27.29 3.55
C VAL A 35 -1.60 -28.57 3.99
N VAL A 36 -2.65 -28.98 3.27
CA VAL A 36 -3.13 -30.36 3.37
C VAL A 36 -2.14 -31.22 2.59
N THR A 37 -1.17 -31.81 3.30
CA THR A 37 -0.36 -32.92 2.81
C THR A 37 -1.27 -34.14 2.64
N GLY A 38 -2.03 -34.18 1.55
CA GLY A 38 -2.97 -35.25 1.29
C GLY A 38 -3.65 -35.09 -0.06
N ALA A 39 -3.33 -36.00 -0.98
CA ALA A 39 -3.73 -36.02 -2.37
C ALA A 39 -5.24 -35.87 -2.65
N THR A 40 -5.54 -35.59 -3.92
CA THR A 40 -6.79 -35.92 -4.67
C THR A 40 -8.02 -35.00 -4.59
N ASN A 41 -7.89 -33.67 -4.57
CA ASN A 41 -9.04 -32.87 -5.00
C ASN A 41 -8.69 -31.58 -5.77
N ARG A 42 -8.45 -31.75 -7.08
CA ARG A 42 -8.30 -30.66 -8.06
C ARG A 42 -9.55 -29.77 -8.18
N GLN A 43 -10.68 -30.16 -7.58
CA GLN A 43 -11.97 -29.48 -7.72
C GLN A 43 -12.26 -28.44 -6.63
N MET A 44 -11.46 -28.40 -5.55
CA MET A 44 -11.55 -27.40 -4.48
C MET A 44 -10.58 -26.22 -4.65
N LEU A 45 -9.84 -26.18 -5.77
CA LEU A 45 -8.95 -25.06 -6.11
C LEU A 45 -9.68 -23.91 -6.83
N MET A 46 -11.00 -24.01 -7.01
CA MET A 46 -11.81 -23.03 -7.77
C MET A 46 -12.12 -21.73 -7.02
N GLY A 47 -11.79 -21.63 -5.71
CA GLY A 47 -11.87 -20.39 -4.94
C GLY A 47 -10.55 -19.60 -4.87
N PHE A 48 -9.45 -20.23 -5.30
CA PHE A 48 -8.14 -19.60 -5.39
C PHE A 48 -8.02 -18.96 -6.76
N VAL A 49 -8.59 -17.75 -6.89
CA VAL A 49 -7.99 -16.79 -7.81
C VAL A 49 -6.69 -16.32 -7.16
N GLU A 50 -5.71 -17.21 -7.05
CA GLU A 50 -4.31 -16.82 -7.23
C GLU A 50 -4.30 -16.25 -8.64
N GLN A 51 -4.27 -14.93 -8.79
CA GLN A 51 -3.78 -14.40 -10.05
C GLN A 51 -2.39 -15.02 -10.21
N ASP A 52 -2.16 -15.72 -11.33
CA ASP A 52 -0.90 -16.35 -11.74
C ASP A 52 0.34 -15.42 -11.66
N LEU A 53 0.12 -14.14 -11.30
CA LEU A 53 1.05 -13.01 -11.26
C LEU A 53 1.52 -12.60 -9.83
N GLY A 54 0.84 -13.01 -8.74
CA GLY A 54 1.30 -12.71 -7.37
C GLY A 54 0.22 -12.48 -6.30
N VAL A 55 0.65 -11.89 -5.17
CA VAL A 55 -0.17 -11.52 -4.01
C VAL A 55 -0.51 -10.02 -4.09
N GLY A 56 -1.74 -9.68 -4.45
CA GLY A 56 -2.24 -8.30 -4.54
C GLY A 56 -3.15 -7.89 -3.37
N ASN A 57 -3.38 -6.58 -3.20
CA ASN A 57 -4.44 -6.10 -2.31
C ASN A 57 -5.79 -6.29 -2.99
N ARG A 58 -6.75 -6.88 -2.29
CA ARG A 58 -8.12 -7.02 -2.79
C ARG A 58 -9.05 -6.03 -2.08
N LEU A 59 -9.71 -5.18 -2.85
CA LEU A 59 -10.82 -4.36 -2.38
C LEU A 59 -12.12 -5.09 -2.71
N THR A 60 -12.90 -5.44 -1.69
CA THR A 60 -14.20 -6.13 -1.84
C THR A 60 -15.38 -5.21 -1.63
N LEU A 61 -15.14 -4.00 -1.11
CA LEU A 61 -16.18 -2.99 -0.93
C LEU A 61 -16.74 -2.53 -2.28
N LEU A 62 -18.05 -2.33 -2.32
CA LEU A 62 -18.76 -1.69 -3.42
C LEU A 62 -18.55 -0.17 -3.39
N ASP A 63 -18.70 0.48 -4.54
CA ASP A 63 -18.53 1.93 -4.65
C ASP A 63 -19.46 2.71 -3.71
N ASP A 64 -20.69 2.24 -3.53
CA ASP A 64 -21.66 2.83 -2.60
C ASP A 64 -21.22 2.70 -1.13
N GLU A 65 -20.58 1.58 -0.76
CA GLU A 65 -20.05 1.38 0.60
C GLU A 65 -18.86 2.31 0.87
N VAL A 66 -17.99 2.49 -0.13
CA VAL A 66 -16.87 3.43 -0.05
C VAL A 66 -17.39 4.88 0.01
N LEU A 67 -18.44 5.21 -0.73
CA LEU A 67 -19.09 6.52 -0.69
C LEU A 67 -19.71 6.81 0.67
N ASP A 68 -20.42 5.84 1.27
CA ASP A 68 -20.98 5.97 2.61
C ASP A 68 -19.88 6.18 3.67
N ASN A 69 -18.78 5.44 3.56
CA ASN A 69 -17.61 5.63 4.41
C ASN A 69 -17.01 7.03 4.24
N LEU A 70 -16.83 7.50 3.00
CA LEU A 70 -16.33 8.83 2.67
C LEU A 70 -17.22 9.92 3.27
N ASN A 71 -18.54 9.83 3.07
CA ASN A 71 -19.51 10.78 3.60
C ASN A 71 -19.46 10.83 5.14
N GLY A 72 -19.36 9.66 5.78
CA GLY A 72 -19.16 9.58 7.24
C GLY A 72 -17.86 10.25 7.71
N ILE A 73 -16.77 10.14 6.95
CA ILE A 73 -15.50 10.81 7.24
C ILE A 73 -15.63 12.32 7.05
N GLN A 74 -16.20 12.77 5.93
CA GLN A 74 -16.39 14.18 5.61
C GLN A 74 -17.21 14.88 6.69
N LEU A 75 -18.36 14.31 7.08
CA LEU A 75 -19.21 14.86 8.13
C LEU A 75 -18.48 15.02 9.47
N ARG A 76 -17.71 14.00 9.90
CA ARG A 76 -16.93 14.05 11.15
C ARG A 76 -15.83 15.11 11.10
N ASN A 77 -15.31 15.42 9.91
CA ASN A 77 -14.29 16.45 9.70
C ASN A 77 -14.89 17.82 9.32
N GLY A 78 -16.22 17.98 9.36
CA GLY A 78 -16.88 19.24 9.04
C GLY A 78 -16.85 19.60 7.54
N LEU A 79 -16.66 18.63 6.66
CA LEU A 79 -16.67 18.79 5.21
C LEU A 79 -18.05 18.46 4.63
N ALA A 80 -18.38 19.09 3.51
CA ALA A 80 -19.60 18.77 2.76
C ALA A 80 -19.52 17.33 2.19
N PRO A 81 -20.55 16.50 2.39
CA PRO A 81 -20.60 15.15 1.82
C PRO A 81 -20.55 15.18 0.29
N SER A 82 -19.87 14.21 -0.30
CA SER A 82 -19.87 13.98 -1.74
C SER A 82 -21.20 13.37 -2.19
N ALA A 83 -21.73 13.83 -3.32
CA ALA A 83 -22.97 13.26 -3.88
C ALA A 83 -22.74 11.89 -4.55
N GLU A 84 -21.54 11.67 -5.08
CA GLU A 84 -21.15 10.44 -5.78
C GLU A 84 -19.65 10.17 -5.60
N LEU A 85 -19.25 8.92 -5.82
CA LEU A 85 -17.84 8.52 -5.84
C LEU A 85 -17.24 8.81 -7.21
N ALA A 86 -16.73 10.04 -7.40
CA ALA A 86 -16.19 10.47 -8.69
C ALA A 86 -14.97 9.66 -9.16
N SER A 87 -14.15 9.17 -8.21
CA SER A 87 -12.97 8.36 -8.46
C SER A 87 -12.52 7.63 -7.18
N GLY A 88 -11.54 6.73 -7.30
CA GLY A 88 -10.84 6.14 -6.15
C GLY A 88 -9.72 7.01 -5.58
N ASP A 89 -9.59 8.26 -6.03
CA ASP A 89 -8.57 9.20 -5.56
C ASP A 89 -9.12 10.05 -4.41
N PHE A 90 -8.48 9.97 -3.25
CA PHE A 90 -8.87 10.70 -2.04
C PHE A 90 -7.76 11.64 -1.58
N THR A 91 -8.14 12.79 -1.02
CA THR A 91 -7.21 13.83 -0.59
C THR A 91 -7.26 14.00 0.92
N VAL A 92 -6.08 13.98 1.55
CA VAL A 92 -5.89 14.38 2.95
C VAL A 92 -5.04 15.64 2.99
N GLU A 93 -5.65 16.75 3.41
CA GLU A 93 -4.95 18.01 3.56
C GLU A 93 -4.32 18.10 4.95
N MET A 94 -3.04 18.50 4.98
CA MET A 94 -2.31 18.68 6.23
C MET A 94 -1.34 19.84 6.08
N GLU A 95 -1.33 20.71 7.10
CA GLU A 95 -0.41 21.84 7.19
C GLU A 95 1.05 21.37 7.23
N THR A 96 1.97 22.20 6.74
CA THR A 96 3.40 21.91 6.78
C THR A 96 3.89 21.76 8.23
N GLY A 97 4.86 20.87 8.46
CA GLY A 97 5.37 20.60 9.81
C GLY A 97 4.50 19.69 10.70
N THR A 98 3.29 19.30 10.29
CA THR A 98 2.41 18.40 11.09
C THR A 98 2.71 16.90 10.91
N GLY A 99 3.82 16.54 10.28
CA GLY A 99 4.21 15.12 10.18
C GLY A 99 3.44 14.32 9.11
N LYS A 100 3.02 14.94 8.00
CA LYS A 100 2.41 14.27 6.83
C LYS A 100 3.13 12.97 6.43
N THR A 101 4.47 12.98 6.46
CA THR A 101 5.31 11.80 6.20
C THR A 101 5.05 10.66 7.18
N TYR A 102 5.01 10.97 8.46
CA TYR A 102 4.71 9.98 9.48
C TYR A 102 3.29 9.44 9.34
N VAL A 103 2.31 10.31 9.06
CA VAL A 103 0.91 9.94 8.87
C VAL A 103 0.73 8.94 7.74
N TYR A 104 1.19 9.22 6.51
CA TYR A 104 0.96 8.27 5.41
C TYR A 104 1.75 6.96 5.61
N LEU A 105 2.95 7.02 6.22
CA LEU A 105 3.72 5.81 6.50
C LEU A 105 3.03 4.97 7.56
N ARG A 106 2.51 5.57 8.63
CA ARG A 106 1.78 4.86 9.67
C ARG A 106 0.44 4.32 9.15
N SER A 107 -0.24 5.05 8.26
CA SER A 107 -1.45 4.56 7.61
C SER A 107 -1.24 3.25 6.86
N ILE A 108 -0.06 3.04 6.24
CA ILE A 108 0.28 1.74 5.61
C ILE A 108 0.19 0.59 6.61
N PHE A 109 0.78 0.76 7.80
CA PHE A 109 0.75 -0.26 8.85
C PHE A 109 -0.65 -0.44 9.45
N GLU A 110 -1.42 0.65 9.60
CA GLU A 110 -2.82 0.56 10.04
C GLU A 110 -3.71 -0.17 9.04
N LEU A 111 -3.56 0.10 7.74
CA LEU A 111 -4.27 -0.61 6.68
C LEU A 111 -3.91 -2.09 6.66
N ASN A 112 -2.64 -2.44 6.87
CA ASN A 112 -2.24 -3.84 7.03
C ASN A 112 -2.89 -4.48 8.27
N ARG A 113 -2.83 -3.79 9.42
CA ARG A 113 -3.37 -4.31 10.68
C ARG A 113 -4.88 -4.53 10.63
N ARG A 114 -5.62 -3.63 10.00
CA ARG A 114 -7.09 -3.67 9.95
C ARG A 114 -7.63 -4.52 8.82
N TYR A 115 -7.01 -4.45 7.63
CA TYR A 115 -7.58 -4.99 6.39
C TYR A 115 -6.64 -5.96 5.66
N GLY A 116 -5.43 -6.18 6.17
CA GLY A 116 -4.48 -7.13 5.59
C GLY A 116 -3.78 -6.65 4.33
N PHE A 117 -3.91 -5.37 3.94
CA PHE A 117 -3.22 -4.83 2.77
C PHE A 117 -1.70 -4.90 2.94
N THR A 118 -1.00 -5.36 1.90
CA THR A 118 0.45 -5.59 1.92
C THR A 118 1.19 -4.82 0.85
N LYS A 119 0.54 -4.38 -0.23
CA LYS A 119 1.22 -3.71 -1.35
C LYS A 119 0.96 -2.21 -1.35
N PHE A 120 2.02 -1.42 -1.27
CA PHE A 120 1.91 0.03 -1.23
C PHE A 120 2.92 0.70 -2.14
N VAL A 121 2.46 1.68 -2.91
CA VAL A 121 3.30 2.47 -3.82
C VAL A 121 3.23 3.94 -3.41
N ILE A 122 4.38 4.53 -3.07
CA ILE A 122 4.51 5.95 -2.76
C ILE A 122 5.07 6.66 -3.99
N VAL A 123 4.21 7.44 -4.66
CA VAL A 123 4.58 8.22 -5.83
C VAL A 123 5.01 9.63 -5.41
N VAL A 124 6.21 10.06 -5.81
CA VAL A 124 6.77 11.37 -5.45
C VAL A 124 7.16 12.20 -6.67
N PRO A 125 7.12 13.54 -6.60
CA PRO A 125 7.34 14.37 -7.79
C PRO A 125 8.81 14.52 -8.18
N SER A 126 9.76 14.30 -7.25
CA SER A 126 11.19 14.51 -7.50
C SER A 126 12.09 13.44 -6.86
N VAL A 127 13.31 13.32 -7.37
CA VAL A 127 14.33 12.41 -6.82
C VAL A 127 14.73 12.82 -5.40
N ALA A 128 14.86 14.12 -5.12
CA ALA A 128 15.19 14.59 -3.78
C ALA A 128 14.15 14.17 -2.73
N ILE A 129 12.86 14.27 -3.08
CA ILE A 129 11.77 13.81 -2.21
C ILE A 129 11.82 12.29 -2.07
N LYS A 130 12.10 11.55 -3.16
CA LYS A 130 12.27 10.08 -3.14
C LYS A 130 13.32 9.65 -2.09
N GLU A 131 14.50 10.28 -2.10
CA GLU A 131 15.56 10.00 -1.14
C GLU A 131 15.16 10.41 0.30
N GLY A 132 14.45 11.53 0.46
CA GLY A 132 13.93 11.97 1.75
C GLY A 132 12.93 10.98 2.37
N VAL A 133 12.02 10.42 1.57
CA VAL A 133 11.07 9.39 1.99
C VAL A 133 11.81 8.10 2.37
N TYR A 134 12.77 7.67 1.54
CA TYR A 134 13.58 6.49 1.85
C TYR A 134 14.35 6.63 3.16
N LYS A 135 14.93 7.82 3.41
CA LYS A 135 15.59 8.09 4.68
C LYS A 135 14.61 8.07 5.86
N SER A 136 13.40 8.56 5.66
CA SER A 136 12.34 8.54 6.69
C SER A 136 11.96 7.10 7.06
N LEU A 137 11.78 6.22 6.07
CA LEU A 137 11.54 4.79 6.27
C LEU A 137 12.66 4.15 7.10
N GLN A 138 13.93 4.40 6.75
CA GLN A 138 15.09 3.90 7.51
C GLN A 138 15.11 4.37 8.96
N MET A 139 14.79 5.65 9.20
CA MET A 139 14.81 6.23 10.55
C MET A 139 13.65 5.73 11.41
N MET A 140 12.48 5.45 10.81
CA MET A 140 11.28 5.01 11.51
C MET A 140 11.16 3.48 11.59
N GLU A 141 12.12 2.72 11.05
CA GLU A 141 12.03 1.26 10.96
C GLU A 141 11.90 0.59 12.34
N GLU A 142 12.79 0.93 13.28
CA GLU A 142 12.74 0.42 14.66
C GLU A 142 11.44 0.84 15.35
N HIS A 143 10.97 2.07 15.09
CA HIS A 143 9.74 2.62 15.65
C HIS A 143 8.50 1.86 15.18
N PHE A 144 8.33 1.64 13.87
CA PHE A 144 7.19 0.90 13.35
C PHE A 144 7.22 -0.58 13.73
N ARG A 145 8.40 -1.22 13.78
CA ARG A 145 8.49 -2.59 14.30
C ARG A 145 8.01 -2.67 15.76
N ALA A 146 8.45 -1.74 16.62
CA ALA A 146 7.98 -1.70 18.00
C ALA A 146 6.46 -1.45 18.09
N LEU A 147 5.94 -0.50 17.32
CA LEU A 147 4.53 -0.11 17.35
C LEU A 147 3.57 -1.19 16.80
N TYR A 148 4.03 -2.00 15.85
CA TYR A 148 3.23 -3.02 15.15
C TYR A 148 3.70 -4.45 15.41
N ALA A 149 4.16 -4.75 16.64
CA ALA A 149 4.49 -6.10 17.11
C ALA A 149 5.47 -6.87 16.19
N ASN A 150 6.50 -6.17 15.69
CA ASN A 150 7.51 -6.65 14.76
C ASN A 150 6.94 -7.18 13.43
N ALA A 151 5.85 -6.58 12.94
CA ALA A 151 5.31 -6.88 11.62
C ALA A 151 6.43 -6.82 10.55
N PRO A 152 6.61 -7.88 9.74
CA PRO A 152 7.61 -7.90 8.68
C PRO A 152 7.19 -6.92 7.58
N PHE A 153 8.12 -6.04 7.20
CA PHE A 153 7.96 -5.15 6.07
C PHE A 153 9.29 -4.90 5.38
N GLU A 154 9.23 -4.66 4.08
CA GLU A 154 10.37 -4.28 3.25
C GLU A 154 10.01 -3.05 2.43
N TYR A 155 11.02 -2.26 2.10
CA TYR A 155 10.85 -1.07 1.30
C TYR A 155 12.03 -0.88 0.35
N PHE A 156 11.77 -0.32 -0.83
CA PHE A 156 12.81 -0.08 -1.82
C PHE A 156 12.47 1.11 -2.72
N LEU A 157 13.51 1.65 -3.33
CA LEU A 157 13.39 2.66 -4.37
C LEU A 157 13.23 1.96 -5.72
N TYR A 158 12.19 2.32 -6.48
CA TYR A 158 12.06 1.82 -7.85
C TYR A 158 13.24 2.26 -8.71
N ASP A 159 13.83 1.28 -9.40
CA ASP A 159 14.94 1.42 -10.33
C ASP A 159 14.66 0.51 -11.53
N SER A 160 14.59 1.09 -12.73
CA SER A 160 14.29 0.36 -13.97
C SER A 160 15.39 -0.65 -14.34
N GLY A 161 16.57 -0.57 -13.73
CA GLY A 161 17.63 -1.58 -13.85
C GLY A 161 17.48 -2.79 -12.93
N LYS A 162 16.66 -2.70 -11.87
CA LYS A 162 16.54 -3.68 -10.78
C LYS A 162 15.15 -4.30 -10.67
N LEU A 163 14.62 -4.78 -11.79
CA LEU A 163 13.27 -5.34 -11.88
C LEU A 163 12.99 -6.56 -10.98
N GLY A 164 14.02 -7.26 -10.51
CA GLY A 164 13.85 -8.35 -9.54
C GLY A 164 13.19 -7.89 -8.22
N GLN A 165 13.37 -6.61 -7.84
CA GLN A 165 12.68 -6.05 -6.67
C GLN A 165 11.17 -5.90 -6.90
N VAL A 166 10.75 -5.61 -8.13
CA VAL A 166 9.32 -5.54 -8.49
C VAL A 166 8.68 -6.92 -8.45
N ARG A 167 9.42 -7.97 -8.83
CA ARG A 167 8.95 -9.35 -8.66
C ARG A 167 8.79 -9.72 -7.19
N ASN A 168 9.76 -9.41 -6.33
CA ASN A 168 9.61 -9.65 -4.89
C ASN A 168 8.45 -8.85 -4.30
N PHE A 169 8.26 -7.61 -4.77
CA PHE A 169 7.12 -6.78 -4.40
C PHE A 169 5.79 -7.48 -4.71
N SER A 170 5.62 -8.09 -5.88
CA SER A 170 4.36 -8.77 -6.23
C SER A 170 4.17 -10.11 -5.53
N THR A 171 5.22 -10.86 -5.22
CA THR A 171 5.08 -12.24 -4.67
C THR A 171 5.16 -12.34 -3.15
N SER A 172 5.74 -11.36 -2.45
CA SER A 172 5.92 -11.43 -0.99
C SER A 172 4.58 -11.40 -0.24
N PRO A 173 4.37 -12.16 0.84
CA PRO A 173 3.15 -12.06 1.66
C PRO A 173 3.23 -10.94 2.73
N HIS A 174 4.35 -10.22 2.82
CA HIS A 174 4.59 -9.19 3.83
C HIS A 174 4.33 -7.78 3.28
N ILE A 175 4.32 -6.78 4.17
CA ILE A 175 4.16 -5.37 3.76
C ILE A 175 5.35 -5.00 2.86
N GLN A 176 5.04 -4.50 1.66
CA GLN A 176 5.99 -4.08 0.65
C GLN A 176 5.69 -2.62 0.27
N ILE A 177 6.68 -1.74 0.45
CA ILE A 177 6.56 -0.31 0.19
C ILE A 177 7.53 0.08 -0.94
N MET A 178 7.00 0.35 -2.12
CA MET A 178 7.79 0.83 -3.25
C MET A 178 7.71 2.35 -3.35
N VAL A 179 8.87 3.04 -3.37
CA VAL A 179 8.92 4.49 -3.58
C VAL A 179 9.40 4.79 -5.00
N VAL A 180 8.61 5.55 -5.75
CA VAL A 180 8.82 5.80 -7.19
C VAL A 180 8.57 7.25 -7.55
N THR A 181 9.28 7.79 -8.55
CA THR A 181 9.01 9.14 -9.04
C THR A 181 7.94 9.14 -10.13
N VAL A 182 7.19 10.22 -10.25
CA VAL A 182 6.23 10.43 -11.37
C VAL A 182 6.93 10.28 -12.73
N GLY A 183 8.15 10.83 -12.87
CA GLY A 183 8.95 10.68 -14.10
C GLY A 183 9.34 9.25 -14.42
N ALA A 184 9.50 8.40 -13.41
CA ALA A 184 9.76 6.97 -13.55
C ALA A 184 8.50 6.13 -13.82
N ILE A 185 7.30 6.72 -13.85
CA ILE A 185 6.07 6.06 -14.30
C ILE A 185 5.64 6.58 -15.68
N ASN A 186 5.78 7.88 -15.93
CA ASN A 186 5.19 8.54 -17.10
C ASN A 186 5.93 8.33 -18.44
N LYS A 187 7.17 7.84 -18.43
CA LYS A 187 7.92 7.60 -19.67
C LYS A 187 7.57 6.25 -20.31
N LYS A 188 6.32 6.07 -20.75
CA LYS A 188 5.79 4.78 -21.23
C LYS A 188 6.63 4.10 -22.32
N ASP A 189 7.17 4.87 -23.26
CA ASP A 189 7.88 4.32 -24.43
C ASP A 189 9.34 3.90 -24.14
N VAL A 190 9.94 4.46 -23.08
CA VAL A 190 11.36 4.23 -22.74
C VAL A 190 11.50 3.33 -21.52
N ASN A 191 10.53 3.34 -20.64
CA ASN A 191 10.62 2.71 -19.33
C ASN A 191 10.39 1.20 -19.39
N ASN A 192 11.29 0.47 -18.76
CA ASN A 192 11.21 -0.99 -18.64
C ASN A 192 9.98 -1.47 -17.85
N LEU A 193 9.29 -0.57 -17.14
CA LEU A 193 8.03 -0.88 -16.45
C LEU A 193 6.95 -1.45 -17.40
N TYR A 194 6.98 -1.06 -18.67
CA TYR A 194 5.98 -1.45 -19.68
C TYR A 194 6.49 -2.49 -20.67
N LYS A 195 7.72 -2.99 -20.47
CA LYS A 195 8.35 -3.98 -21.35
C LYS A 195 8.46 -5.31 -20.63
N ASP A 196 8.33 -6.39 -21.40
CA ASP A 196 8.52 -7.74 -20.90
C ASP A 196 9.96 -7.89 -20.40
N SER A 197 10.15 -8.61 -19.30
CA SER A 197 11.48 -8.85 -18.76
C SER A 197 11.61 -10.25 -18.18
N GLU A 198 12.69 -10.94 -18.54
CA GLU A 198 13.03 -12.23 -17.91
C GLU A 198 13.24 -12.08 -16.39
N LYS A 199 13.67 -10.91 -15.91
CA LYS A 199 13.85 -10.61 -14.48
C LYS A 199 12.54 -10.57 -13.69
N THR A 200 11.40 -10.45 -14.36
CA THR A 200 10.05 -10.52 -13.79
C THR A 200 9.35 -11.84 -14.11
N GLY A 201 10.05 -12.80 -14.73
CA GLY A 201 9.45 -14.07 -15.16
C GLY A 201 8.80 -14.01 -16.55
N GLY A 202 9.03 -12.94 -17.31
CA GLY A 202 8.44 -12.72 -18.63
C GLY A 202 7.35 -11.65 -18.63
N ASP A 203 6.72 -11.37 -17.48
CA ASP A 203 5.64 -10.39 -17.38
C ASP A 203 6.14 -8.94 -17.35
N LYS A 204 5.28 -8.00 -17.75
CA LYS A 204 5.57 -6.57 -17.62
C LYS A 204 5.53 -6.18 -16.15
N PRO A 205 6.53 -5.45 -15.63
CA PRO A 205 6.54 -5.00 -14.24
C PRO A 205 5.27 -4.23 -13.83
N ILE A 206 4.65 -3.46 -14.75
CA ILE A 206 3.39 -2.76 -14.48
C ILE A 206 2.23 -3.71 -14.21
N ASP A 207 2.18 -4.87 -14.86
CA ASP A 207 1.10 -5.83 -14.70
C ASP A 207 1.23 -6.54 -13.34
N LEU A 208 2.45 -6.76 -12.87
CA LEU A 208 2.74 -7.23 -11.51
C LEU A 208 2.40 -6.22 -10.40
N ILE A 209 2.41 -4.92 -10.72
CA ILE A 209 2.05 -3.85 -9.77
C ILE A 209 0.53 -3.63 -9.74
N LYS A 210 -0.15 -3.86 -10.87
CA LYS A 210 -1.60 -3.72 -11.00
C LYS A 210 -2.38 -4.93 -10.48
N ALA A 211 -1.76 -6.10 -10.47
CA ALA A 211 -2.38 -7.36 -10.07
C ALA A 211 -2.91 -7.32 -8.63
#